data_AF-A0A2A4RI08-F1
#
_entry.id   AF-A0A2A4RI08-F1
#
_cell.length_a   1.000
_cell.length_b   1.000
_cell.length_c   1.000
_cell.angle_alpha   90.00
_cell.angle_beta   90.00
_cell.angle_gamma   90.00
#
_symmetry.space_group_name_H-M   'P 1'
#
loop_
_entity.id
_entity.type
_entity.pdbx_description
1 polymer ?
#
loop_
_entity_poly.entity_id
_entity_poly.type
_entity_poly.pdbx_seq_one_letter_code
_entity_poly.pdbx_strand_id
1 'polypeptide(L)'
;METIKRNFIKNPSKKNLILFTLLWFLGITLLILSTTDLFIENFLQKRYIMIYFLMIGSTIATVKLYMNYWRNKNLSSNSNSE
;
A
#
# COMPACT_ATOMS: atom_id res chain seq x y z
N MET A 1 29.13 -10.03 11.43
CA MET A 1 27.78 -10.52 11.08
C MET A 1 27.27 -9.70 9.91
N GLU A 2 27.32 -10.25 8.70
CA GLU A 2 26.71 -9.59 7.54
C GLU A 2 25.20 -9.60 7.74
N THR A 3 24.63 -8.41 7.92
CA THR A 3 23.18 -8.24 7.98
C THR A 3 22.65 -8.48 6.57
N ILE A 4 22.20 -9.71 6.29
CA ILE A 4 21.46 -10.01 5.07
C ILE A 4 20.28 -9.03 5.03
N LYS A 5 20.42 -7.97 4.22
CA LYS A 5 19.40 -6.94 4.03
C LYS A 5 18.19 -7.62 3.40
N ARG A 6 17.29 -8.15 4.25
CA ARG A 6 16.00 -8.67 3.82
C ARG A 6 15.22 -7.50 3.26
N ASN A 7 15.25 -7.35 1.93
CA ASN A 7 14.52 -6.30 1.24
C ASN A 7 13.01 -6.55 1.40
N PHE A 8 12.39 -5.86 2.36
CA PHE A 8 10.96 -5.96 2.65
C PHE A 8 10.07 -5.56 1.46
N ILE A 9 10.63 -4.81 0.51
CA ILE A 9 9.98 -4.47 -0.76
C ILE A 9 10.01 -5.66 -1.73
N LYS A 10 11.11 -6.44 -1.77
CA LYS A 10 11.29 -7.57 -2.70
C LYS A 10 10.67 -8.88 -2.20
N ASN A 11 10.72 -9.15 -0.89
CA ASN A 11 10.11 -10.32 -0.25
C ASN A 11 9.22 -9.87 0.92
N PRO A 12 8.06 -9.26 0.64
CA PRO A 12 7.14 -8.85 1.69
C PRO A 12 6.65 -10.09 2.45
N SER A 13 6.76 -10.07 3.78
CA SER A 13 6.10 -11.06 4.64
C SER A 13 4.61 -10.73 4.75
N LYS A 14 3.75 -11.73 4.97
CA LYS A 14 2.29 -11.55 5.20
C LYS A 14 2.00 -10.45 6.23
N LYS A 15 2.82 -10.38 7.29
CA LYS A 15 2.72 -9.38 8.36
C LYS A 15 2.95 -7.95 7.86
N ASN A 16 3.96 -7.76 6.98
CA ASN A 16 4.28 -6.44 6.43
C ASN A 16 3.16 -5.96 5.51
N LEU A 17 2.57 -6.88 4.73
CA LEU A 17 1.43 -6.59 3.88
C LEU A 17 0.24 -6.07 4.69
N ILE A 18 -0.15 -6.79 5.74
CA ILE A 18 -1.22 -6.37 6.66
C ILE A 18 -0.90 -5.01 7.28
N LEU A 19 0.33 -4.78 7.74
CA LEU A 19 0.75 -3.50 8.31
C LEU A 19 0.64 -2.35 7.31
N PHE A 20 1.15 -2.53 6.09
CA PHE A 20 1.07 -1.51 5.03
C PHE A 20 -0.38 -1.27 4.59
N THR A 21 -1.22 -2.30 4.52
CA THR A 21 -2.65 -2.14 4.21
C THR A 21 -3.39 -1.38 5.31
N LEU A 22 -3.15 -1.70 6.59
CA LEU A 22 -3.71 -0.95 7.72
C LEU A 22 -3.27 0.50 7.69
N LEU A 23 -1.98 0.75 7.49
CA LEU A 23 -1.42 2.10 7.40
C LEU A 23 -2.00 2.89 6.22
N TRP A 24 -2.13 2.25 5.06
CA TRP A 24 -2.76 2.84 3.87
C TRP A 24 -4.22 3.20 4.16
N PHE A 25 -5.00 2.27 4.72
CA PHE A 25 -6.41 2.48 5.05
C PHE A 25 -6.60 3.62 6.06
N LEU A 26 -5.82 3.62 7.14
CA LEU A 26 -5.85 4.67 8.14
C LEU A 26 -5.46 6.03 7.51
N GLY A 27 -4.40 6.04 6.71
CA GLY A 27 -3.91 7.23 6.04
C GLY A 27 -4.93 7.85 5.09
N ILE A 28 -5.54 7.05 4.21
CA ILE A 28 -6.60 7.50 3.30
C ILE A 28 -7.80 8.03 4.10
N THR A 29 -8.21 7.32 5.15
CA THR A 29 -9.35 7.73 5.99
C THR A 29 -9.11 9.09 6.64
N LEU A 30 -7.95 9.28 7.30
CA LEU A 30 -7.58 10.56 7.90
C LEU A 30 -7.46 11.68 6.86
N LEU A 31 -6.93 11.37 5.68
CA LEU A 31 -6.77 12.32 4.60
C LEU A 31 -8.14 12.82 4.11
N ILE A 32 -9.08 11.89 3.87
CA ILE A 32 -10.47 12.22 3.49
C ILE A 32 -11.11 13.09 4.57
N LEU A 33 -10.99 12.68 5.84
CA LEU A 33 -11.60 13.37 6.97
C LEU A 33 -11.06 14.80 7.13
N SER A 34 -9.74 14.98 6.96
CA SER A 34 -9.08 16.28 7.01
C SER A 34 -9.42 17.17 5.82
N THR A 35 -9.65 16.57 4.64
CA THR A 35 -9.91 17.32 3.41
C THR A 35 -11.36 17.79 3.31
N THR A 36 -12.28 16.97 3.82
CA THR A 36 -13.72 17.22 3.70
C THR A 36 -14.32 17.93 4.90
N ASP A 37 -13.50 18.35 5.87
CA ASP A 37 -13.97 18.83 7.17
C ASP A 37 -15.07 17.90 7.74
N LEU A 38 -14.73 16.62 7.94
CA LEU A 38 -15.69 15.59 8.36
C LEU A 38 -16.87 15.36 7.39
N PHE A 39 -16.63 15.36 6.08
CA PHE A 39 -17.64 15.21 5.02
C PHE A 39 -18.60 16.39 4.83
N ILE A 40 -18.29 17.55 5.42
CA ILE A 40 -19.07 18.79 5.26
C ILE A 40 -18.78 19.44 3.89
N GLU A 41 -17.52 19.42 3.44
CA GLU A 41 -17.11 19.95 2.14
C GLU A 41 -17.10 18.90 1.02
N ASN A 42 -17.41 19.35 -0.20
CA ASN A 42 -17.47 18.49 -1.38
C ASN A 42 -16.10 17.86 -1.71
N PHE A 43 -16.06 16.53 -1.69
CA PHE A 43 -14.87 15.73 -1.94
C PHE A 43 -14.34 15.77 -3.37
N LEU A 44 -15.03 16.42 -4.32
CA LEU A 44 -14.66 16.51 -5.75
C LEU A 44 -14.19 17.91 -6.19
N GLN A 45 -13.79 18.76 -5.24
CA GLN A 45 -13.28 20.09 -5.58
C GLN A 45 -11.87 20.03 -6.18
N LYS A 46 -11.64 20.85 -7.22
CA LYS A 46 -10.34 21.00 -7.90
C LYS A 46 -9.21 21.45 -6.96
N ARG A 47 -9.55 22.08 -5.82
CA ARG A 47 -8.60 22.48 -4.76
C ARG A 47 -7.84 21.27 -4.18
N TYR A 48 -8.41 20.07 -4.27
CA TYR A 48 -7.85 18.84 -3.72
C TYR A 48 -7.06 18.00 -4.71
N ILE A 49 -6.66 18.56 -5.86
CA ILE A 49 -5.89 17.88 -6.91
C ILE A 49 -4.64 17.18 -6.35
N MET A 50 -3.93 17.86 -5.44
CA MET A 50 -2.68 17.37 -4.85
C MET A 50 -2.94 16.18 -3.91
N ILE A 51 -4.10 16.18 -3.25
CA ILE A 51 -4.54 15.13 -2.34
C ILE A 51 -4.94 13.88 -3.12
N TYR A 52 -5.64 14.03 -4.26
CA TYR A 52 -5.88 12.88 -5.15
C TYR A 52 -4.59 12.27 -5.67
N PHE A 53 -3.61 13.10 -6.04
CA PHE A 53 -2.32 12.60 -6.50
C PHE A 53 -1.62 11.76 -5.42
N LEU A 54 -1.69 12.21 -4.17
CA LEU A 54 -1.19 11.48 -3.00
C LEU A 54 -1.95 10.16 -2.79
N MET A 55 -3.28 10.17 -2.88
CA MET A 55 -4.11 8.96 -2.75
C MET A 55 -3.79 7.93 -3.85
N ILE A 56 -3.69 8.38 -5.11
CA ILE A 56 -3.39 7.53 -6.26
C ILE A 56 -1.98 6.92 -6.09
N GLY A 57 -0.97 7.74 -5.77
CA GLY A 57 0.39 7.27 -5.55
C GLY A 57 0.48 6.23 -4.43
N SER A 58 -0.22 6.48 -3.32
CA SER A 58 -0.28 5.57 -2.18
C SER A 58 -0.97 4.24 -2.53
N THR A 59 -2.01 4.30 -3.36
CA THR A 59 -2.71 3.11 -3.88
C THR A 59 -1.81 2.29 -4.79
N ILE A 60 -1.10 2.92 -5.72
CA ILE A 60 -0.15 2.24 -6.63
C ILE A 60 0.96 1.54 -5.85
N ALA A 61 1.52 2.19 -4.83
CA ALA A 61 2.55 1.60 -3.99
C ALA A 61 2.04 0.34 -3.26
N THR A 62 0.83 0.40 -2.71
CA THR A 62 0.18 -0.72 -2.02
C THR A 62 -0.12 -1.88 -2.99
N VAL A 63 -0.64 -1.58 -4.18
CA VAL A 63 -0.88 -2.58 -5.24
C VAL A 63 0.41 -3.25 -5.66
N LYS A 64 1.49 -2.48 -5.87
CA LYS A 64 2.80 -3.01 -6.23
C LYS A 64 3.37 -3.94 -5.16
N LEU A 65 3.15 -3.62 -3.87
CA LEU A 65 3.51 -4.49 -2.75
C LEU A 65 2.74 -5.82 -2.80
N TYR A 66 1.43 -5.76 -3.07
CA TYR A 66 0.55 -6.92 -3.22
C TYR A 66 0.94 -7.81 -4.41
N MET A 67 1.19 -7.21 -5.58
CA MET A 67 1.66 -7.93 -6.77
C MET A 67 2.98 -8.64 -6.50
N ASN A 68 3.91 -7.98 -5.81
CA ASN A 68 5.20 -8.58 -5.52
C ASN A 68 5.10 -9.74 -4.51
N TYR A 69 4.19 -9.65 -3.55
CA TYR A 69 3.85 -10.77 -2.66
C TYR A 69 3.27 -11.96 -3.42
N TRP A 70 2.29 -11.71 -4.29
CA TRP A 70 1.63 -12.75 -5.09
C TRP A 70 2.64 -13.47 -5.99
N ARG A 71 3.51 -12.71 -6.67
CA ARG A 71 4.57 -13.26 -7.52
C ARG A 71 5.54 -14.14 -6.73
N ASN A 72 5.94 -13.73 -5.53
CA ASN A 72 6.82 -14.54 -4.68
C ASN A 72 6.14 -15.83 -4.21
N LYS A 73 4.84 -15.79 -3.89
CA LYS A 73 4.08 -16.99 -3.49
C LYS A 73 3.98 -18.01 -4.63
N ASN A 74 3.74 -17.57 -5.87
CA ASN A 74 3.67 -18.45 -7.03
C ASN A 74 5.03 -19.09 -7.38
N LEU A 75 6.15 -18.39 -7.15
CA LEU A 75 7.49 -18.96 -7.35
C LEU A 75 7.78 -20.07 -6.33
N SER A 76 7.36 -19.91 -5.06
CA SER A 76 7.55 -20.94 -4.03
C SER A 76 6.63 -22.15 -4.19
N SER A 77 5.49 -22.04 -4.89
CA SER A 77 4.64 -23.21 -5.17
C SER A 77 5.20 -24.06 -6.32
N ASN A 78 5.88 -23.43 -7.29
CA ASN A 78 6.42 -24.15 -8.44
C ASN A 78 7.63 -25.03 -8.08
N SER A 79 8.45 -24.62 -7.10
CA SER A 79 9.62 -25.40 -6.65
C SER A 79 9.29 -26.65 -5.82
N ASN A 80 8.04 -26.81 -5.37
CA ASN A 80 7.59 -27.99 -4.65
C ASN A 80 6.84 -28.98 -5.56
N SER A 81 6.82 -28.69 -6.87
CA SER A 81 6.14 -29.50 -7.89
C SER A 81 7.11 -30.23 -8.82
N GLU A 82 8.42 -30.15 -8.54
CA GLU A 82 9.49 -30.89 -9.24
C GLU A 82 10.14 -31.90 -8.28
#